data_AF-A0A9J6CH38-F1
#
_entry.id   AF-A0A9J6CH38-F1
#
_cell.length_a   1.000
_cell.length_b   1.000
_cell.length_c   1.000
_cell.angle_alpha   90.00
_cell.angle_beta   90.00
_cell.angle_gamma   90.00
#
_symmetry.space_group_name_H-M   'P 1'
#
loop_
_entity.id
_entity.type
_entity.pdbx_description
1 polymer ?
#
loop_
_entity_poly.entity_id
_entity_poly.type
_entity_poly.pdbx_seq_one_letter_code
_entity_poly.pdbx_strand_id
1 'polypeptide(L)'
;MSGEKRKIPDWMRKNNSKKTDDLKEEPTKKLPKTSSFSWKPVEYGGKIEYMFQYDEIEEAFTEINKNIFKRVANPDEKIPVAFDLEWNFNFLTQKKYKTAVMQICIDLDKCYVLQVFKFNNLPQSLLDFLFNEKILLHGLNISMDIEKLNEDFPETKAGLLLSKCIDLRDYYNQVFNNNTFWSLASLCGQTLNLQMSKKLRISNWQSTLSHDQKLYAAIDVYIGQRIYYHIRDKQRSNEKIYDEKFGKKSDHMLAQRSDERVQKCDSEVFTYKFDNLKDLKMIDYKGKIHYLIDFITVAETFDRLNSEINKMAESLETNEKIPVAFDMEWSFDYKSGAGKTAVIQICYDVKECYVVHMSKVQRVPAALTIFLKNEHIVLHGVNIKNDFRKLERDFPCIKADPLIEKCVDLRTYYNDVFNSSEKWSLQTLCAHTLKANMDKSRNVRMSKWDYSKLSQKQLLYASIDVYVGQLIYLFINSKEKENSNKYTGFFTVYEELEKSAMSNNLNDDINALMNS
;
A
#
# COMPACT_ATOMS: atom_id res chain seq x y z
N MET A 1 46.63 2.76 -43.88
CA MET A 1 45.47 2.15 -44.55
C MET A 1 44.23 2.65 -43.84
N SER A 2 43.48 3.51 -44.54
CA SER A 2 42.40 4.37 -44.06
C SER A 2 41.07 3.63 -43.99
N GLY A 3 40.28 3.89 -42.92
CA GLY A 3 38.97 3.29 -42.69
C GLY A 3 37.86 3.90 -43.55
N GLU A 4 36.98 3.04 -44.07
CA GLU A 4 35.76 3.43 -44.78
C GLU A 4 34.56 3.55 -43.83
N LYS A 5 33.91 4.73 -43.88
CA LYS A 5 32.59 4.98 -43.28
C LYS A 5 31.51 4.62 -44.31
N ARG A 6 30.53 3.79 -43.93
CA ARG A 6 29.35 3.45 -44.76
C ARG A 6 28.47 4.69 -44.97
N LYS A 7 28.07 4.95 -46.22
CA LYS A 7 27.21 6.06 -46.67
C LYS A 7 25.73 5.78 -46.34
N ILE A 8 24.99 6.81 -45.94
CA ILE A 8 23.54 6.79 -45.71
C ILE A 8 22.82 7.02 -47.06
N PRO A 9 21.76 6.26 -47.42
CA PRO A 9 21.07 6.39 -48.71
C PRO A 9 20.20 7.65 -48.86
N ASP A 10 20.08 8.14 -50.10
CA ASP A 10 19.50 9.44 -50.48
C ASP A 10 17.97 9.60 -50.28
N TRP A 11 17.24 8.56 -49.86
CA TRP A 11 15.79 8.67 -49.58
C TRP A 11 15.47 9.38 -48.25
N MET A 12 16.47 9.61 -47.39
CA MET A 12 16.30 10.25 -46.08
C MET A 12 16.40 11.80 -46.13
N ARG A 13 16.56 12.40 -47.32
CA ARG A 13 16.63 13.85 -47.53
C ARG A 13 15.54 14.32 -48.51
N LYS A 14 14.29 14.44 -48.06
CA LYS A 14 13.29 15.42 -48.56
C LYS A 14 11.92 15.10 -47.95
N ASN A 15 11.41 16.00 -47.12
CA ASN A 15 10.10 16.65 -47.30
C ASN A 15 9.67 17.39 -46.03
N ASN A 16 9.99 18.68 -45.98
CA ASN A 16 9.25 19.68 -45.22
C ASN A 16 8.70 20.67 -46.27
N SER A 17 7.43 20.53 -46.66
CA SER A 17 6.54 21.62 -47.10
C SER A 17 5.17 21.08 -47.52
N LYS A 18 4.13 21.78 -47.05
CA LYS A 18 2.69 21.72 -47.34
C LYS A 18 2.40 21.68 -48.87
N LYS A 19 1.27 21.25 -49.46
CA LYS A 19 -0.15 21.11 -49.06
C LYS A 19 -0.93 20.44 -50.26
N THR A 20 -2.19 20.03 -50.03
CA THR A 20 -3.34 19.85 -51.00
C THR A 20 -3.22 18.76 -52.08
N ASP A 21 -4.20 17.93 -52.46
CA ASP A 21 -5.62 17.70 -52.12
C ASP A 21 -6.04 16.28 -52.59
N ASP A 22 -7.14 15.79 -52.03
CA ASP A 22 -8.10 14.80 -52.55
C ASP A 22 -7.70 13.35 -52.88
N LEU A 23 -7.89 12.45 -51.91
CA LEU A 23 -8.52 11.13 -52.14
C LEU A 23 -9.52 10.82 -51.01
N LYS A 24 -10.77 10.54 -51.41
CA LYS A 24 -11.93 10.27 -50.56
C LYS A 24 -11.83 8.85 -49.96
N GLU A 25 -11.88 8.76 -48.63
CA GLU A 25 -12.15 7.51 -47.91
C GLU A 25 -13.56 7.52 -47.30
N GLU A 26 -14.19 6.35 -47.34
CA GLU A 26 -15.54 6.05 -46.87
C GLU A 26 -15.75 6.34 -45.36
N PRO A 27 -16.99 6.62 -44.93
CA PRO A 27 -17.27 6.97 -43.54
C PRO A 27 -17.14 5.76 -42.63
N THR A 28 -15.98 5.60 -42.01
CA THR A 28 -15.85 4.77 -40.81
C THR A 28 -16.81 5.32 -39.76
N LYS A 29 -17.80 4.51 -39.36
CA LYS A 29 -18.71 4.80 -38.24
C LYS A 29 -17.84 5.14 -37.02
N LYS A 30 -17.75 6.42 -36.69
CA LYS A 30 -17.16 6.89 -35.45
C LYS A 30 -17.95 6.22 -34.31
N LEU A 31 -17.30 5.28 -33.62
CA LEU A 31 -17.70 4.90 -32.28
C LEU A 31 -17.93 6.20 -31.49
N PRO A 32 -19.05 6.34 -30.76
CA PRO A 32 -19.32 7.56 -30.02
C PRO A 32 -18.14 7.82 -29.11
N LYS A 33 -17.56 9.03 -29.19
CA LYS A 33 -16.69 9.53 -28.12
C LYS A 33 -17.47 9.37 -26.84
N THR A 34 -17.06 8.44 -25.97
CA THR A 34 -17.50 8.45 -24.59
C THR A 34 -17.20 9.86 -24.09
N SER A 35 -18.23 10.55 -23.61
CA SER A 35 -18.08 11.88 -23.03
C SER A 35 -16.98 11.80 -21.98
N SER A 36 -15.84 12.44 -22.23
CA SER A 36 -14.77 12.55 -21.25
C SER A 36 -15.34 13.28 -20.05
N PHE A 37 -15.69 12.56 -18.99
CA PHE A 37 -15.95 13.16 -17.68
C PHE A 37 -14.60 13.70 -17.19
N SER A 38 -14.27 14.95 -17.56
CA SER A 38 -13.19 15.68 -16.93
C SER A 38 -13.76 16.37 -15.70
N TRP A 39 -13.36 15.90 -14.51
CA TRP A 39 -13.71 16.56 -13.25
C TRP A 39 -13.25 18.02 -13.27
N LYS A 40 -14.05 18.92 -12.68
CA LYS A 40 -13.66 20.33 -12.59
C LYS A 40 -12.45 20.46 -11.65
N PRO A 41 -11.48 21.34 -11.94
CA PRO A 41 -10.40 21.65 -11.00
C PRO A 41 -10.96 22.09 -9.64
N VAL A 42 -10.26 21.73 -8.56
CA VAL A 42 -10.57 22.25 -7.23
C VAL A 42 -10.32 23.76 -7.21
N GLU A 43 -11.29 24.49 -6.68
CA GLU A 43 -11.15 25.89 -6.30
C GLU A 43 -11.34 26.03 -4.79
N TYR A 44 -10.50 26.85 -4.16
CA TYR A 44 -10.61 27.20 -2.75
C TYR A 44 -10.80 28.71 -2.64
N GLY A 45 -11.99 29.14 -2.18
CA GLY A 45 -12.34 30.54 -1.97
C GLY A 45 -12.25 31.01 -0.52
N GLY A 46 -11.79 30.15 0.40
CA GLY A 46 -11.63 30.49 1.81
C GLY A 46 -10.35 31.29 2.08
N LYS A 47 -10.21 31.75 3.33
CA LYS A 47 -9.03 32.50 3.78
C LYS A 47 -7.86 31.56 4.04
N ILE A 48 -6.68 31.92 3.53
CA ILE A 48 -5.42 31.23 3.85
C ILE A 48 -4.65 32.09 4.85
N GLU A 49 -4.56 31.65 6.10
CA GLU A 49 -3.71 32.27 7.12
C GLU A 49 -2.31 31.65 7.02
N TYR A 50 -1.41 32.35 6.34
CA TYR A 50 -0.01 31.94 6.24
C TYR A 50 0.80 32.58 7.36
N MET A 51 1.44 31.76 8.19
CA MET A 51 2.25 32.21 9.32
C MET A 51 3.63 31.56 9.27
N PHE A 52 4.66 32.31 9.65
CA PHE A 52 6.05 31.83 9.58
C PHE A 52 6.94 32.36 10.70
N GLN A 53 6.41 33.24 11.55
CA GLN A 53 7.06 33.64 12.79
C GLN A 53 6.54 32.80 13.95
N TYR A 54 7.42 32.50 14.90
CA TYR A 54 7.06 31.69 16.07
C TYR A 54 5.95 32.35 16.90
N ASP A 55 6.12 33.63 17.23
CA ASP A 55 5.18 34.39 18.06
C ASP A 55 3.81 34.58 17.39
N GLU A 56 3.80 34.74 16.06
CA GLU A 56 2.56 34.83 15.27
C GLU A 56 1.72 33.55 15.40
N ILE A 57 2.37 32.39 15.31
CA ILE A 57 1.71 31.09 15.49
C ILE A 57 1.27 30.91 16.95
N GLU A 58 2.11 31.34 17.91
CA GLU A 58 1.79 31.25 19.33
C GLU A 58 0.52 32.06 19.68
N GLU A 59 0.43 33.30 19.20
CA GLU A 59 -0.73 34.17 19.42
C GLU A 59 -1.99 33.62 18.74
N ALA A 60 -1.86 33.17 17.49
CA ALA A 60 -2.97 32.64 16.73
C ALA A 60 -3.56 31.37 17.38
N PHE A 61 -2.72 30.41 17.77
CA PHE A 61 -3.20 29.16 18.38
C PHE A 61 -3.66 29.34 19.83
N THR A 62 -3.14 30.34 20.56
CA THR A 62 -3.71 30.76 21.84
C THR A 62 -5.17 31.21 21.67
N GLU A 63 -5.46 32.02 20.66
CA GLU A 63 -6.82 32.49 20.40
C GLU A 63 -7.74 31.38 19.87
N ILE A 64 -7.21 30.48 19.03
CA ILE A 64 -7.95 29.29 18.56
C ILE A 64 -8.35 28.42 19.76
N ASN A 65 -7.41 28.10 20.65
CA ASN A 65 -7.68 27.25 21.82
C ASN A 65 -8.76 27.84 22.76
N LYS A 66 -8.81 29.17 22.91
CA LYS A 66 -9.87 29.84 23.71
C LYS A 66 -11.26 29.68 23.11
N ASN A 67 -11.37 29.63 21.79
CA ASN A 67 -12.66 29.70 21.09
C ASN A 67 -13.12 28.37 20.51
N ILE A 68 -12.24 27.37 20.39
CA ILE A 68 -12.53 26.12 19.69
C ILE A 68 -13.70 25.33 20.31
N PHE A 69 -13.87 25.39 21.63
CA PHE A 69 -14.97 24.71 22.33
C PHE A 69 -16.34 25.35 22.09
N LYS A 70 -16.42 26.63 21.71
CA LYS A 70 -17.69 27.28 21.34
C LYS A 70 -18.31 26.71 20.06
N ARG A 71 -17.57 25.86 19.34
CA ARG A 71 -17.94 25.31 18.04
C ARG A 71 -18.75 24.03 18.12
N VAL A 72 -18.87 23.43 19.29
CA VAL A 72 -19.56 22.15 19.46
C VAL A 72 -20.78 22.34 20.35
N ALA A 73 -21.95 22.00 19.82
CA ALA A 73 -23.20 22.03 20.61
C ALA A 73 -23.30 20.83 21.57
N ASN A 74 -22.74 19.68 21.16
CA ASN A 74 -22.66 18.48 21.98
C ASN A 74 -21.29 18.42 22.70
N PRO A 75 -21.25 18.42 24.03
CA PRO A 75 -20.00 18.30 24.78
C PRO A 75 -19.16 17.08 24.40
N ASP A 76 -19.77 15.98 23.94
CA ASP A 76 -19.07 14.73 23.62
C ASP A 76 -18.58 14.64 22.16
N GLU A 77 -19.02 15.55 21.28
CA GLU A 77 -18.60 15.53 19.88
C GLU A 77 -17.16 16.05 19.73
N LYS A 78 -16.33 15.26 19.03
CA LYS A 78 -14.97 15.66 18.68
C LYS A 78 -15.01 16.61 17.48
N ILE A 79 -14.06 17.54 17.44
CA ILE A 79 -13.88 18.54 16.39
C ILE A 79 -12.93 17.94 15.34
N PRO A 80 -13.42 17.61 14.14
CA PRO A 80 -12.58 17.07 13.08
C PRO A 80 -11.70 18.17 12.49
N VAL A 81 -10.39 17.94 12.47
CA VAL A 81 -9.40 18.88 11.95
C VAL A 81 -8.55 18.18 10.90
N ALA A 82 -8.59 18.68 9.67
CA ALA A 82 -7.74 18.15 8.61
C ALA A 82 -6.29 18.61 8.84
N PHE A 83 -5.38 17.66 8.71
CA PHE A 83 -3.96 17.85 8.96
C PHE A 83 -3.15 17.25 7.82
N ASP A 84 -2.12 17.98 7.39
CA ASP A 84 -1.16 17.52 6.38
C ASP A 84 0.21 18.17 6.66
N LEU A 85 1.25 17.66 6.00
CA LEU A 85 2.61 18.18 6.08
C LEU A 85 3.29 18.24 4.71
N GLU A 86 4.22 19.19 4.54
CA GLU A 86 5.10 19.26 3.37
C GLU A 86 6.57 19.37 3.78
N TRP A 87 7.44 18.69 3.02
CA TRP A 87 8.89 18.74 3.22
C TRP A 87 9.65 18.63 1.90
N ASN A 88 10.87 19.17 1.88
CA ASN A 88 11.77 18.94 0.76
C ASN A 88 12.22 17.47 0.72
N PHE A 89 12.35 16.92 -0.48
CA PHE A 89 12.86 15.57 -0.68
C PHE A 89 14.05 15.57 -1.62
N ASN A 90 15.18 15.02 -1.17
CA ASN A 90 16.31 14.77 -2.04
C ASN A 90 16.12 13.41 -2.74
N PHE A 91 15.77 13.43 -4.02
CA PHE A 91 15.54 12.21 -4.79
C PHE A 91 16.77 11.32 -4.96
N LEU A 92 17.98 11.90 -4.92
CA LEU A 92 19.23 11.15 -5.09
C LEU A 92 19.61 10.40 -3.80
N THR A 93 19.56 11.08 -2.65
CA THR A 93 19.93 10.49 -1.36
C THR A 93 18.76 9.85 -0.63
N GLN A 94 17.53 10.02 -1.14
CA GLN A 94 16.26 9.69 -0.48
C GLN A 94 16.09 10.35 0.89
N LYS A 95 16.84 11.42 1.15
CA LYS A 95 16.74 12.17 2.39
C LYS A 95 15.44 12.98 2.37
N LYS A 96 14.57 12.72 3.33
CA LYS A 96 13.51 13.65 3.74
C LYS A 96 14.18 14.76 4.55
N TYR A 97 13.97 16.01 4.17
CA TYR A 97 14.41 17.13 5.00
C TYR A 97 13.39 17.40 6.12
N LYS A 98 13.78 18.27 7.04
CA LYS A 98 12.91 18.73 8.12
C LYS A 98 11.55 19.19 7.57
N THR A 99 10.50 18.85 8.29
CA THR A 99 9.12 19.29 8.03
C THR A 99 9.11 20.79 7.86
N ALA A 100 8.59 21.23 6.72
CA ALA A 100 8.72 22.61 6.28
C ALA A 100 7.44 23.40 6.40
N VAL A 101 6.32 22.77 6.06
CA VAL A 101 5.00 23.37 6.19
C VAL A 101 4.09 22.38 6.92
N MET A 102 3.30 22.89 7.84
CA MET A 102 2.21 22.18 8.50
C MET A 102 0.90 22.87 8.11
N GLN A 103 -0.07 22.09 7.64
CA GLN A 103 -1.36 22.61 7.22
C GLN A 103 -2.46 22.15 8.17
N ILE A 104 -3.37 23.06 8.52
CA ILE A 104 -4.49 22.78 9.43
C ILE A 104 -5.76 23.40 8.84
N CYS A 105 -6.81 22.60 8.69
CA CYS A 105 -8.15 23.07 8.34
C CYS A 105 -9.12 22.67 9.46
N ILE A 106 -9.63 23.65 10.19
CA ILE A 106 -10.67 23.42 11.22
C ILE A 106 -12.05 23.56 10.57
N ASP A 107 -12.21 24.60 9.75
CA ASP A 107 -13.44 24.95 9.05
C ASP A 107 -13.18 25.08 7.55
N LEU A 108 -14.22 24.93 6.74
CA LEU A 108 -14.11 25.00 5.28
C LEU A 108 -13.82 26.41 4.74
N ASP A 109 -13.97 27.45 5.55
CA ASP A 109 -13.77 28.86 5.17
C ASP A 109 -12.37 29.38 5.50
N LYS A 110 -11.56 28.63 6.28
CA LYS A 110 -10.21 29.05 6.67
C LYS A 110 -9.23 27.89 6.86
N CYS A 111 -8.10 27.97 6.15
CA CYS A 111 -6.95 27.07 6.32
C CYS A 111 -5.74 27.82 6.88
N TYR A 112 -4.99 27.17 7.75
CA TYR A 112 -3.73 27.65 8.30
C TYR A 112 -2.57 26.95 7.61
N VAL A 113 -1.61 27.73 7.12
CA VAL A 113 -0.39 27.25 6.47
C VAL A 113 0.81 27.75 7.27
N LEU A 114 1.34 26.88 8.13
CA LEU A 114 2.38 27.21 9.10
C LEU A 114 3.74 26.78 8.56
N GLN A 115 4.66 27.72 8.33
CA GLN A 115 6.00 27.39 7.87
C GLN A 115 6.96 27.22 9.06
N VAL A 116 7.34 25.97 9.34
CA VAL A 116 7.97 25.57 10.62
C VAL A 116 9.43 25.12 10.52
N PHE A 117 10.02 24.97 9.31
CA PHE A 117 11.37 24.38 9.17
C PHE A 117 12.49 25.13 9.92
N LYS A 118 12.30 26.41 10.23
CA LYS A 118 13.29 27.24 10.96
C LYS A 118 13.19 27.09 12.47
N PHE A 119 12.10 26.49 12.98
CA PHE A 119 11.90 26.38 14.41
C PHE A 119 12.70 25.20 14.95
N ASN A 120 13.21 25.34 16.16
CA ASN A 120 13.84 24.22 16.88
C ASN A 120 12.78 23.36 17.56
N ASN A 121 11.79 24.03 18.17
CA ASN A 121 10.61 23.44 18.80
C ASN A 121 9.34 24.10 18.27
N LEU A 122 8.19 23.44 18.41
CA LEU A 122 6.89 24.03 18.08
C LEU A 122 6.42 25.00 19.19
N PRO A 123 5.61 26.03 18.83
CA PRO A 123 4.91 26.88 19.79
C PRO A 123 4.03 26.08 20.76
N GLN A 124 4.00 26.48 22.04
CA GLN A 124 3.29 25.73 23.08
C GLN A 124 1.78 25.71 22.82
N SER A 125 1.20 26.83 22.39
CA SER A 125 -0.22 26.90 22.03
C SER A 125 -0.60 25.97 20.86
N LEU A 126 0.32 25.74 19.91
CA LEU A 126 0.12 24.76 18.83
C LEU A 126 0.17 23.33 19.38
N LEU A 127 1.08 23.03 20.31
CA LEU A 127 1.10 21.73 20.99
C LEU A 127 -0.16 21.51 21.83
N ASP A 128 -0.62 22.52 22.57
CA ASP A 128 -1.86 22.46 23.35
C ASP A 128 -3.07 22.19 22.45
N PHE A 129 -3.11 22.82 21.28
CA PHE A 129 -4.12 22.55 20.26
C PHE A 129 -4.03 21.09 19.77
N LEU A 130 -2.84 20.65 19.37
CA LEU A 130 -2.61 19.29 18.88
C LEU A 130 -2.89 18.24 19.95
N PHE A 131 -2.69 18.53 21.24
CA PHE A 131 -2.94 17.61 22.35
C PHE A 131 -4.36 17.66 22.90
N ASN A 132 -5.13 18.71 22.59
CA ASN A 132 -6.52 18.83 23.02
C ASN A 132 -7.35 17.58 22.68
N GLU A 133 -7.98 16.99 23.69
CA GLU A 133 -8.74 15.75 23.55
C GLU A 133 -10.02 15.93 22.73
N LYS A 134 -10.54 17.16 22.59
CA LYS A 134 -11.68 17.41 21.69
C LYS A 134 -11.27 17.43 20.22
N ILE A 135 -9.99 17.52 19.89
CA ILE A 135 -9.52 17.50 18.51
C ILE A 135 -9.37 16.07 18.01
N LEU A 136 -9.95 15.82 16.84
CA LEU A 136 -9.83 14.58 16.08
C LEU A 136 -9.11 14.92 14.79
N LEU A 137 -7.84 14.54 14.70
CA LEU A 137 -7.04 14.82 13.52
C LEU A 137 -7.41 13.83 12.41
N HIS A 138 -7.46 14.30 11.17
CA HIS A 138 -7.66 13.40 10.03
C HIS A 138 -6.90 13.89 8.80
N GLY A 139 -6.58 12.96 7.92
CA GLY A 139 -5.78 13.21 6.73
C GLY A 139 -5.59 11.92 5.93
N LEU A 140 -5.04 12.02 4.72
CA LEU A 140 -4.71 10.83 3.95
C LEU A 140 -3.33 10.35 4.35
N ASN A 141 -3.20 9.10 4.85
CA ASN A 141 -1.92 8.56 5.28
C ASN A 141 -1.29 9.33 6.47
N ILE A 142 -2.15 9.94 7.30
CA ILE A 142 -1.80 10.84 8.40
C ILE A 142 -0.83 10.22 9.42
N SER A 143 -0.83 8.89 9.59
CA SER A 143 0.11 8.22 10.50
C SER A 143 1.56 8.51 10.14
N MET A 144 1.89 8.56 8.85
CA MET A 144 3.24 8.88 8.38
C MET A 144 3.59 10.34 8.63
N ASP A 145 2.61 11.24 8.59
CA ASP A 145 2.83 12.67 8.83
C ASP A 145 3.08 12.90 10.33
N ILE A 146 2.32 12.25 11.21
CA ILE A 146 2.53 12.32 12.65
C ILE A 146 3.89 11.74 13.07
N GLU A 147 4.28 10.59 12.51
CA GLU A 147 5.61 10.00 12.74
C GLU A 147 6.71 10.96 12.27
N LYS A 148 6.58 11.51 11.07
CA LYS A 148 7.54 12.47 10.51
C LYS A 148 7.61 13.77 11.31
N LEU A 149 6.47 14.25 11.81
CA LEU A 149 6.42 15.41 12.68
C LEU A 149 7.20 15.15 13.97
N ASN A 150 7.00 13.99 14.59
CA ASN A 150 7.67 13.60 15.83
C ASN A 150 9.18 13.35 15.64
N GLU A 151 9.61 12.86 14.48
CA GLU A 151 11.04 12.77 14.14
C GLU A 151 11.70 14.16 14.15
N ASP A 152 11.00 15.20 13.66
CA ASP A 152 11.55 16.56 13.55
C ASP A 152 11.28 17.45 14.77
N PHE A 153 10.23 17.15 15.53
CA PHE A 153 9.72 17.86 16.71
C PHE A 153 9.26 16.84 17.77
N PRO A 154 10.19 16.21 18.52
CA PRO A 154 9.90 15.11 19.44
C PRO A 154 8.89 15.44 20.56
N GLU A 155 8.71 16.72 20.89
CA GLU A 155 7.72 17.21 21.84
C GLU A 155 6.27 16.96 21.41
N THR A 156 6.03 16.61 20.13
CA THR A 156 4.70 16.27 19.58
C THR A 156 4.19 14.89 20.00
N LYS A 157 5.05 14.01 20.55
CA LYS A 157 4.67 12.72 21.16
C LYS A 157 3.73 11.89 20.28
N ALA A 158 4.24 11.37 19.16
CA ALA A 158 3.46 10.65 18.13
C ALA A 158 2.41 9.67 18.69
N GLY A 159 2.75 8.88 19.70
CA GLY A 159 1.80 7.92 20.30
C GLY A 159 0.50 8.54 20.82
N LEU A 160 0.55 9.77 21.36
CA LEU A 160 -0.62 10.50 21.82
C LEU A 160 -1.45 11.08 20.68
N LEU A 161 -0.80 11.46 19.57
CA LEU A 161 -1.51 12.01 18.41
C LEU A 161 -2.14 10.91 17.57
N LEU A 162 -1.44 9.79 17.37
CA LEU A 162 -1.91 8.65 16.58
C LEU A 162 -3.21 8.05 17.11
N SER A 163 -3.40 8.00 18.45
CA SER A 163 -4.62 7.47 19.07
C SER A 163 -5.89 8.28 18.77
N LYS A 164 -5.75 9.50 18.24
CA LYS A 164 -6.84 10.39 17.86
C LYS A 164 -6.76 10.85 16.40
N CYS A 165 -6.10 10.06 15.55
CA CYS A 165 -6.06 10.26 14.12
C CYS A 165 -7.08 9.36 13.40
N ILE A 166 -7.67 9.88 12.31
CA ILE A 166 -8.44 9.11 11.34
C ILE A 166 -7.76 9.20 9.99
N ASP A 167 -7.35 8.04 9.43
CA ASP A 167 -6.89 7.97 8.05
C ASP A 167 -8.10 7.98 7.10
N LEU A 168 -8.17 8.97 6.22
CA LEU A 168 -9.30 9.13 5.29
C LEU A 168 -9.46 7.96 4.32
N ARG A 169 -8.36 7.27 3.97
CA ARG A 169 -8.44 6.09 3.11
C ARG A 169 -9.18 4.97 3.83
N ASP A 170 -8.75 4.70 5.06
CA ASP A 170 -9.29 3.60 5.86
C ASP A 170 -10.74 3.90 6.24
N TYR A 171 -11.03 5.14 6.62
CA TYR A 171 -12.38 5.58 6.94
C TYR A 171 -13.34 5.46 5.75
N TYR A 172 -12.91 5.88 4.55
CA TYR A 172 -13.71 5.72 3.34
C TYR A 172 -13.97 4.25 3.02
N ASN A 173 -12.91 3.43 3.03
CA ASN A 173 -13.01 2.01 2.73
C ASN A 173 -13.95 1.28 3.70
N GLN A 174 -13.90 1.62 4.98
CA GLN A 174 -14.79 1.07 6.00
C GLN A 174 -16.27 1.47 5.77
N VAL A 175 -16.55 2.75 5.54
CA VAL A 175 -17.95 3.24 5.44
C VAL A 175 -18.61 2.84 4.12
N PHE A 176 -17.82 2.73 3.04
CA PHE A 176 -18.31 2.41 1.70
C PHE A 176 -18.08 0.94 1.30
N ASN A 177 -17.63 0.08 2.23
CA ASN A 177 -17.30 -1.33 1.97
C ASN A 177 -16.42 -1.51 0.73
N ASN A 178 -15.31 -0.79 0.68
CA ASN A 178 -14.35 -0.81 -0.41
C ASN A 178 -12.97 -1.22 0.12
N ASN A 179 -12.12 -1.79 -0.74
CA ASN A 179 -10.74 -2.13 -0.40
C ASN A 179 -9.76 -1.55 -1.45
N THR A 180 -9.96 -0.28 -1.79
CA THR A 180 -9.16 0.41 -2.81
C THR A 180 -8.04 1.21 -2.15
N PHE A 181 -6.86 1.19 -2.76
CA PHE A 181 -5.75 2.04 -2.34
C PHE A 181 -5.93 3.46 -2.91
N TRP A 182 -6.47 4.35 -2.08
CA TRP A 182 -6.78 5.71 -2.50
C TRP A 182 -5.62 6.69 -2.33
N SER A 183 -5.44 7.59 -3.30
CA SER A 183 -4.74 8.87 -3.11
C SER A 183 -5.75 9.96 -2.77
N LEU A 184 -5.29 11.06 -2.17
CA LEU A 184 -6.17 12.21 -1.86
C LEU A 184 -6.86 12.72 -3.13
N ALA A 185 -6.11 12.82 -4.23
CA ALA A 185 -6.65 13.21 -5.54
C ALA A 185 -7.70 12.23 -6.09
N SER A 186 -7.53 10.92 -5.89
CA SER A 186 -8.52 9.94 -6.37
C SER A 186 -9.73 9.86 -5.45
N LEU A 187 -9.59 10.05 -4.14
CA LEU A 187 -10.72 10.22 -3.23
C LEU A 187 -11.49 11.51 -3.52
N CYS A 188 -10.79 12.61 -3.79
CA CYS A 188 -11.41 13.88 -4.20
C CYS A 188 -12.27 13.70 -5.46
N GLY A 189 -11.74 13.03 -6.49
CA GLY A 189 -12.51 12.69 -7.68
C GLY A 189 -13.70 11.80 -7.38
N GLN A 190 -13.51 10.76 -6.55
CA GLN A 190 -14.55 9.78 -6.21
C GLN A 190 -15.69 10.36 -5.34
N THR A 191 -15.37 11.24 -4.39
CA THR A 191 -16.32 11.76 -3.38
C THR A 191 -16.91 13.11 -3.76
N LEU A 192 -16.09 13.99 -4.32
CA LEU A 192 -16.44 15.39 -4.58
C LEU A 192 -16.58 15.69 -6.07
N ASN A 193 -16.22 14.76 -6.96
CA ASN A 193 -16.24 14.98 -8.40
C ASN A 193 -15.32 16.12 -8.86
N LEU A 194 -14.17 16.28 -8.18
CA LEU A 194 -13.20 17.36 -8.41
C LEU A 194 -11.81 16.82 -8.72
N GLN A 195 -11.00 17.63 -9.42
CA GLN A 195 -9.62 17.30 -9.78
C GLN A 195 -8.61 18.14 -8.99
N MET A 196 -7.70 17.45 -8.31
CA MET A 196 -6.55 18.08 -7.66
C MET A 196 -5.32 18.14 -8.57
N SER A 197 -4.56 19.23 -8.46
CA SER A 197 -3.24 19.34 -9.07
C SER A 197 -2.21 18.56 -8.25
N LYS A 198 -1.17 18.02 -8.89
CA LYS A 198 -0.01 17.39 -8.22
C LYS A 198 1.31 18.12 -8.52
N LYS A 199 1.24 19.28 -9.18
CA LYS A 199 2.41 19.95 -9.76
C LYS A 199 3.38 20.51 -8.71
N LEU A 200 2.86 20.97 -7.57
CA LEU A 200 3.67 21.64 -6.53
C LEU A 200 4.11 20.72 -5.39
N ARG A 201 3.68 19.45 -5.39
CA ARG A 201 4.03 18.44 -4.38
C ARG A 201 5.54 18.29 -4.15
N ILE A 202 6.34 18.51 -5.18
CA ILE A 202 7.80 18.36 -5.16
C ILE A 202 8.54 19.70 -5.25
N SER A 203 7.86 20.80 -4.88
CA SER A 203 8.45 22.14 -4.87
C SER A 203 9.42 22.33 -3.69
N ASN A 204 10.13 23.47 -3.68
CA ASN A 204 10.96 23.83 -2.53
C ASN A 204 10.07 24.45 -1.43
N TRP A 205 9.77 23.65 -0.41
CA TRP A 205 8.93 24.04 0.73
C TRP A 205 9.69 24.80 1.82
N GLN A 206 11.03 24.82 1.76
CA GLN A 206 11.89 25.56 2.70
C GLN A 206 12.28 26.96 2.18
N SER A 207 11.81 27.38 1.01
CA SER A 207 11.88 28.79 0.59
C SER A 207 10.67 29.56 1.09
N THR A 208 10.72 30.90 1.02
CA THR A 208 9.50 31.72 1.15
C THR A 208 8.44 31.20 0.20
N LEU A 209 7.25 30.89 0.71
CA LEU A 209 6.21 30.23 -0.08
C LEU A 209 5.59 31.22 -1.07
N SER A 210 5.44 30.78 -2.33
CA SER A 210 4.67 31.51 -3.33
C SER A 210 3.17 31.48 -3.03
N HIS A 211 2.39 32.31 -3.72
CA HIS A 211 0.92 32.26 -3.63
C HIS A 211 0.39 30.86 -3.99
N ASP A 212 0.89 30.25 -5.07
CA ASP A 212 0.43 28.94 -5.51
C ASP A 212 0.81 27.81 -4.54
N GLN A 213 1.97 27.90 -3.87
CA GLN A 213 2.36 26.93 -2.84
C GLN A 213 1.44 27.03 -1.61
N LYS A 214 1.10 28.25 -1.17
CA LYS A 214 0.15 28.46 -0.07
C LYS A 214 -1.23 27.93 -0.44
N LEU A 215 -1.69 28.20 -1.67
CA LEU A 215 -2.97 27.70 -2.18
C LEU A 215 -2.99 26.18 -2.29
N TYR A 216 -1.93 25.57 -2.81
CA TYR A 216 -1.79 24.11 -2.89
C TYR A 216 -1.88 23.47 -1.51
N ALA A 217 -1.08 23.95 -0.56
CA ALA A 217 -1.05 23.47 0.82
C ALA A 217 -2.44 23.59 1.50
N ALA A 218 -3.12 24.73 1.31
CA ALA A 218 -4.47 24.93 1.83
C ALA A 218 -5.50 23.97 1.19
N ILE A 219 -5.39 23.72 -0.12
CA ILE A 219 -6.28 22.81 -0.85
C ILE A 219 -6.20 21.38 -0.32
N ASP A 220 -5.01 20.88 0.03
CA ASP A 220 -4.85 19.49 0.50
C ASP A 220 -5.64 19.25 1.80
N VAL A 221 -5.53 20.13 2.80
CA VAL A 221 -6.33 20.03 4.04
C VAL A 221 -7.80 20.43 3.86
N TYR A 222 -8.12 21.38 3.00
CA TYR A 222 -9.51 21.73 2.67
C TYR A 222 -10.26 20.55 2.04
N ILE A 223 -9.63 19.86 1.09
CA ILE A 223 -10.21 18.67 0.46
C ILE A 223 -10.28 17.51 1.44
N GLY A 224 -9.25 17.33 2.29
CA GLY A 224 -9.31 16.39 3.40
C GLY A 224 -10.53 16.61 4.29
N GLN A 225 -10.80 17.85 4.71
CA GLN A 225 -11.96 18.22 5.51
C GLN A 225 -13.29 17.90 4.82
N ARG A 226 -13.40 18.21 3.52
CA ARG A 226 -14.62 17.89 2.74
C ARG A 226 -14.86 16.40 2.59
N ILE A 227 -13.79 15.62 2.36
CA ILE A 227 -13.87 14.16 2.26
C ILE A 227 -14.31 13.57 3.59
N TYR A 228 -13.73 14.03 4.71
CA TYR A 228 -14.13 13.59 6.05
C TYR A 228 -15.63 13.76 6.26
N TYR A 229 -16.16 14.96 6.00
CA TYR A 229 -17.59 15.22 6.18
C TYR A 229 -18.46 14.38 5.24
N HIS A 230 -18.05 14.18 3.98
CA HIS A 230 -18.74 13.30 3.06
C HIS A 230 -18.86 11.86 3.60
N ILE A 231 -17.75 11.31 4.13
CA ILE A 231 -17.73 9.96 4.70
C ILE A 231 -18.59 9.91 5.97
N ARG A 232 -18.44 10.88 6.87
CA ARG A 232 -19.19 10.95 8.13
C ARG A 232 -20.69 11.04 7.91
N ASP A 233 -21.14 11.87 6.96
CA ASP A 233 -22.55 12.03 6.67
C ASP A 233 -23.14 10.74 6.05
N LYS A 234 -22.35 10.02 5.26
CA LYS A 234 -22.71 8.67 4.77
C LYS A 234 -22.83 7.67 5.92
N GLN A 235 -21.88 7.65 6.85
CA GLN A 235 -21.93 6.78 8.02
C GLN A 235 -23.19 7.06 8.86
N ARG A 236 -23.44 8.32 9.22
CA ARG A 236 -24.64 8.74 9.97
C ARG A 236 -25.93 8.36 9.25
N SER A 237 -25.95 8.43 7.92
CA SER A 237 -27.11 8.00 7.13
C SER A 237 -27.32 6.48 7.19
N ASN A 238 -26.24 5.70 7.12
CA ASN A 238 -26.30 4.24 7.25
C ASN A 238 -26.79 3.83 8.66
N GLU A 239 -26.36 4.54 9.71
CA GLU A 239 -26.78 4.33 11.10
C GLU A 239 -28.28 4.63 11.28
N LYS A 240 -28.78 5.76 10.76
CA LYS A 240 -30.22 6.08 10.79
C LYS A 240 -31.07 5.01 10.11
N ILE A 241 -30.66 4.54 8.92
CA ILE A 241 -31.38 3.47 8.19
C ILE A 241 -31.40 2.18 9.02
N TYR A 242 -30.33 1.89 9.75
CA TYR A 242 -30.27 0.74 10.63
C TYR A 242 -31.22 0.91 11.83
N ASP A 243 -31.18 2.05 12.52
CA ASP A 243 -32.04 2.32 13.69
C ASP A 243 -33.53 2.33 13.32
N GLU A 244 -33.88 2.83 12.13
CA GLU A 244 -35.25 2.78 11.61
C GLU A 244 -35.72 1.35 11.31
N LYS A 245 -34.82 0.48 10.82
CA LYS A 245 -35.15 -0.91 10.45
C LYS A 245 -35.13 -1.89 11.62
N PHE A 246 -34.27 -1.66 12.60
CA PHE A 246 -33.97 -2.63 13.66
C PHE A 246 -34.21 -2.07 15.07
N GLY A 247 -34.75 -0.85 15.18
CA GLY A 247 -34.94 -0.13 16.44
C GLY A 247 -33.68 0.63 16.86
N LYS A 248 -33.85 1.73 17.62
CA LYS A 248 -32.73 2.49 18.19
C LYS A 248 -31.81 1.53 18.95
N LYS A 249 -30.54 1.45 18.55
CA LYS A 249 -29.53 1.01 19.51
C LYS A 249 -29.54 1.97 20.69
N SER A 250 -29.63 1.47 21.92
CA SER A 250 -29.31 2.32 23.07
C SER A 250 -27.89 2.85 22.86
N ASP A 251 -27.68 4.14 23.14
CA ASP A 251 -26.41 4.86 22.96
C ASP A 251 -25.20 4.18 23.65
N HIS A 252 -25.45 3.15 24.46
CA HIS A 252 -24.46 2.34 25.15
C HIS A 252 -23.70 1.32 24.29
N MET A 253 -24.19 0.88 23.12
CA MET A 253 -23.57 -0.22 22.36
C MET A 253 -22.62 0.21 21.22
N LEU A 254 -22.53 1.50 20.90
CA LEU A 254 -21.62 2.01 19.87
C LEU A 254 -20.34 2.62 20.46
N ALA A 255 -20.40 3.20 21.66
CA ALA A 255 -19.20 3.49 22.45
C ALA A 255 -18.46 2.19 22.84
N GLN A 256 -19.21 1.10 23.05
CA GLN A 256 -18.64 -0.22 23.33
C GLN A 256 -17.98 -0.89 22.11
N ARG A 257 -18.12 -0.46 20.85
CA ARG A 257 -17.28 -1.02 19.76
C ARG A 257 -15.90 -0.37 19.61
N SER A 258 -15.73 0.81 20.21
CA SER A 258 -14.43 1.43 20.47
C SER A 258 -13.87 1.04 21.84
N ASP A 259 -14.72 0.89 22.86
CA ASP A 259 -14.31 0.59 24.25
C ASP A 259 -14.26 -0.91 24.59
N GLU A 260 -15.04 -1.81 23.97
CA GLU A 260 -14.84 -3.27 24.10
C GLU A 260 -13.58 -3.74 23.37
N ARG A 261 -13.00 -2.93 22.47
CA ARG A 261 -11.62 -3.17 21.99
C ARG A 261 -10.57 -2.83 23.05
N VAL A 262 -10.91 -2.00 24.03
CA VAL A 262 -10.05 -1.69 25.19
C VAL A 262 -10.31 -2.66 26.34
N GLN A 263 -11.53 -3.19 26.48
CA GLN A 263 -11.92 -4.03 27.63
C GLN A 263 -12.17 -5.51 27.35
N LYS A 264 -12.09 -5.95 26.08
CA LYS A 264 -12.00 -7.36 25.70
C LYS A 264 -10.58 -7.74 25.25
N CYS A 265 -9.59 -7.06 25.81
CA CYS A 265 -8.16 -7.36 25.68
C CYS A 265 -7.68 -8.42 26.70
N ASP A 266 -8.60 -9.05 27.44
CA ASP A 266 -8.31 -10.14 28.39
C ASP A 266 -8.56 -11.55 27.82
N SER A 267 -8.70 -11.68 26.50
CA SER A 267 -8.40 -12.95 25.83
C SER A 267 -7.07 -12.77 25.11
N GLU A 268 -6.10 -13.61 25.43
CA GLU A 268 -4.69 -13.67 24.98
C GLU A 268 -4.48 -13.56 23.45
N VAL A 269 -4.88 -12.44 22.84
CA VAL A 269 -4.45 -12.05 21.50
C VAL A 269 -3.06 -11.49 21.68
N PHE A 270 -2.06 -12.32 21.39
CA PHE A 270 -0.64 -12.02 21.38
C PHE A 270 -0.31 -10.71 20.61
N THR A 271 -0.45 -9.56 21.26
CA THR A 271 0.20 -8.32 20.85
C THR A 271 1.66 -8.40 21.26
N TYR A 272 2.43 -9.24 20.55
CA TYR A 272 3.88 -9.09 20.56
C TYR A 272 4.22 -7.84 19.75
N LYS A 273 4.24 -6.68 20.42
CA LYS A 273 5.03 -5.55 19.95
C LYS A 273 6.49 -5.96 20.10
N PHE A 274 7.11 -6.37 19.00
CA PHE A 274 8.57 -6.49 18.97
C PHE A 274 9.15 -5.08 19.03
N ASP A 275 9.73 -4.72 20.17
CA ASP A 275 10.38 -3.43 20.35
C ASP A 275 11.59 -3.25 19.43
N ASN A 276 12.09 -4.34 18.81
CA ASN A 276 13.18 -4.28 17.83
C ASN A 276 13.24 -5.51 16.89
N LEU A 277 13.08 -5.30 15.58
CA LEU A 277 13.24 -6.36 14.55
C LEU A 277 14.63 -7.01 14.55
N LYS A 278 15.64 -6.36 15.14
CA LYS A 278 17.03 -6.86 15.18
C LYS A 278 17.21 -8.07 16.11
N ASP A 279 16.28 -8.30 17.03
CA ASP A 279 16.39 -9.37 18.02
C ASP A 279 15.80 -10.69 17.50
N LEU A 280 15.09 -10.64 16.37
CA LEU A 280 14.54 -11.80 15.69
C LEU A 280 15.59 -12.51 14.83
N LYS A 281 15.57 -13.85 14.85
CA LYS A 281 16.42 -14.66 13.97
C LYS A 281 16.07 -14.38 12.51
N MET A 282 17.10 -14.26 11.67
CA MET A 282 16.92 -14.14 10.22
C MET A 282 16.43 -15.47 9.66
N ILE A 283 15.38 -15.39 8.84
CA ILE A 283 14.86 -16.54 8.10
C ILE A 283 15.87 -16.96 7.03
N ASP A 284 15.99 -18.27 6.86
CA ASP A 284 16.84 -18.88 5.85
C ASP A 284 15.99 -19.84 5.02
N TYR A 285 16.31 -19.97 3.73
CA TYR A 285 15.62 -20.87 2.82
C TYR A 285 16.55 -21.99 2.38
N LYS A 286 16.25 -23.21 2.82
CA LYS A 286 17.02 -24.43 2.53
C LYS A 286 16.37 -25.33 1.47
N GLY A 287 15.20 -24.94 0.97
CA GLY A 287 14.51 -25.67 -0.08
C GLY A 287 15.18 -25.54 -1.45
N LYS A 288 14.59 -26.19 -2.45
CA LYS A 288 15.14 -26.21 -3.80
C LYS A 288 14.73 -24.96 -4.57
N ILE A 289 15.72 -24.24 -5.10
CA ILE A 289 15.52 -23.08 -5.98
C ILE A 289 15.64 -23.54 -7.44
N HIS A 290 14.53 -23.52 -8.16
CA HIS A 290 14.46 -23.77 -9.61
C HIS A 290 14.67 -22.45 -10.36
N TYR A 291 15.90 -22.20 -10.79
CA TYR A 291 16.23 -21.02 -11.58
C TYR A 291 16.06 -21.28 -13.08
N LEU A 292 15.00 -20.72 -13.67
CA LEU A 292 14.59 -20.99 -15.05
C LEU A 292 14.96 -19.82 -15.95
N ILE A 293 15.81 -20.06 -16.94
CA ILE A 293 16.44 -18.99 -17.75
C ILE A 293 16.16 -19.07 -19.25
N ASP A 294 15.59 -20.15 -19.76
CA ASP A 294 15.28 -20.31 -21.17
C ASP A 294 13.82 -20.69 -21.40
N PHE A 295 13.32 -20.40 -22.60
CA PHE A 295 11.91 -20.59 -22.94
C PHE A 295 11.44 -22.04 -22.80
N ILE A 296 12.27 -23.02 -23.18
CA ILE A 296 11.90 -24.44 -23.22
C ILE A 296 11.78 -24.95 -21.79
N THR A 297 12.78 -24.70 -20.96
CA THR A 297 12.80 -25.13 -19.56
C THR A 297 11.65 -24.51 -18.76
N VAL A 298 11.32 -23.24 -19.02
CA VAL A 298 10.14 -22.62 -18.40
C VAL A 298 8.85 -23.31 -18.88
N ALA A 299 8.70 -23.57 -20.18
CA ALA A 299 7.52 -24.25 -20.70
C ALA A 299 7.34 -25.65 -20.08
N GLU A 300 8.37 -26.49 -20.14
CA GLU A 300 8.35 -27.86 -19.59
C GLU A 300 8.08 -27.87 -18.08
N THR A 301 8.69 -26.95 -17.33
CA THR A 301 8.46 -26.84 -15.89
C THR A 301 7.01 -26.50 -15.59
N PHE A 302 6.44 -25.49 -16.26
CA PHE A 302 5.06 -25.09 -15.98
C PHE A 302 4.01 -26.07 -16.54
N ASP A 303 4.32 -26.83 -17.60
CA ASP A 303 3.45 -27.93 -18.06
C ASP A 303 3.40 -29.06 -17.02
N ARG A 304 4.55 -29.41 -16.43
CA ARG A 304 4.62 -30.34 -15.29
C ARG A 304 3.83 -29.81 -14.09
N LEU A 305 4.07 -28.56 -13.69
CA LEU A 305 3.38 -27.95 -12.54
C LEU A 305 1.86 -27.88 -12.74
N ASN A 306 1.39 -27.53 -13.95
CA ASN A 306 -0.04 -27.58 -14.26
C ASN A 306 -0.62 -28.99 -14.07
N SER A 307 0.10 -30.01 -14.54
CA SER A 307 -0.33 -31.41 -14.40
C SER A 307 -0.37 -31.86 -12.94
N GLU A 308 0.60 -31.42 -12.12
CA GLU A 308 0.65 -31.71 -10.69
C GLU A 308 -0.49 -31.02 -9.93
N ILE A 309 -0.71 -29.72 -10.17
CA ILE A 309 -1.80 -28.94 -9.57
C ILE A 309 -3.17 -29.54 -9.90
N ASN A 310 -3.40 -29.93 -11.16
CA ASN A 310 -4.68 -30.53 -11.56
C ASN A 310 -4.90 -31.88 -10.86
N LYS A 311 -3.87 -32.73 -10.77
CA LYS A 311 -3.96 -34.00 -10.03
C LYS A 311 -4.21 -33.79 -8.54
N MET A 312 -3.54 -32.80 -7.93
CA MET A 312 -3.78 -32.42 -6.54
C MET A 312 -5.23 -31.96 -6.36
N ALA A 313 -5.74 -31.13 -7.26
CA ALA A 313 -7.11 -30.64 -7.21
C ALA A 313 -8.15 -31.76 -7.35
N GLU A 314 -7.92 -32.76 -8.21
CA GLU A 314 -8.78 -33.95 -8.32
C GLU A 314 -8.80 -34.79 -7.04
N SER A 315 -7.71 -34.77 -6.25
CA SER A 315 -7.62 -35.51 -4.99
C SER A 315 -8.24 -34.78 -3.78
N LEU A 316 -8.56 -33.49 -3.91
CA LEU A 316 -9.21 -32.72 -2.86
C LEU A 316 -10.72 -32.96 -2.91
N GLU A 317 -11.30 -33.48 -1.82
CA GLU A 317 -12.76 -33.65 -1.69
C GLU A 317 -13.52 -32.31 -1.60
N THR A 318 -12.78 -31.21 -1.41
CA THR A 318 -13.30 -29.85 -1.25
C THR A 318 -13.00 -29.02 -2.51
N ASN A 319 -13.83 -28.01 -2.80
CA ASN A 319 -13.52 -27.00 -3.84
C ASN A 319 -12.45 -25.99 -3.36
N GLU A 320 -11.54 -26.42 -2.47
CA GLU A 320 -10.49 -25.61 -1.90
C GLU A 320 -9.42 -25.34 -2.96
N LYS A 321 -8.94 -24.09 -3.01
CA LYS A 321 -7.93 -23.67 -3.98
C LYS A 321 -6.53 -23.87 -3.40
N ILE A 322 -5.61 -24.34 -4.23
CA ILE A 322 -4.21 -24.53 -3.85
C ILE A 322 -3.52 -23.16 -3.78
N PRO A 323 -2.95 -22.76 -2.63
CA PRO A 323 -2.33 -21.46 -2.50
C PRO A 323 -0.96 -21.43 -3.19
N VAL A 324 -0.74 -20.37 -3.97
CA VAL A 324 0.51 -20.13 -4.71
C VAL A 324 1.00 -18.72 -4.44
N ALA A 325 2.12 -18.60 -3.72
CA ALA A 325 2.79 -17.34 -3.51
C ALA A 325 3.38 -16.83 -4.83
N PHE A 326 3.20 -15.54 -5.09
CA PHE A 326 3.66 -14.88 -6.30
C PHE A 326 4.30 -13.53 -5.97
N ASP A 327 5.47 -13.27 -6.55
CA ASP A 327 6.13 -11.96 -6.51
C ASP A 327 6.94 -11.71 -7.79
N MET A 328 7.41 -10.48 -7.99
CA MET A 328 8.18 -10.08 -9.16
C MET A 328 9.29 -9.09 -8.84
N GLU A 329 10.38 -9.15 -9.61
CA GLU A 329 11.48 -8.20 -9.51
C GLU A 329 11.85 -7.57 -10.85
N TRP A 330 12.36 -6.34 -10.80
CA TRP A 330 12.78 -5.57 -11.97
C TRP A 330 13.93 -4.63 -11.65
N SER A 331 14.77 -4.39 -12.65
CA SER A 331 15.81 -3.36 -12.54
C SER A 331 15.17 -1.98 -12.42
N PHE A 332 15.68 -1.18 -11.51
CA PHE A 332 15.25 0.19 -11.31
C PHE A 332 16.34 1.17 -11.74
N ASP A 333 15.99 2.13 -12.59
CA ASP A 333 16.85 3.23 -12.97
C ASP A 333 16.24 4.56 -12.48
N TYR A 334 17.06 5.42 -11.89
CA TYR A 334 16.56 6.67 -11.29
C TYR A 334 16.07 7.70 -12.32
N LYS A 335 16.41 7.57 -13.61
CA LYS A 335 15.97 8.46 -14.69
C LYS A 335 14.74 7.91 -15.40
N SER A 336 14.73 6.61 -15.74
CA SER A 336 13.62 5.97 -16.47
C SER A 336 12.60 5.27 -15.57
N GLY A 337 12.84 5.20 -14.27
CA GLY A 337 11.99 4.52 -13.30
C GLY A 337 12.11 3.00 -13.35
N ALA A 338 11.03 2.32 -12.98
CA ALA A 338 10.95 0.87 -13.00
C ALA A 338 11.07 0.33 -14.43
N GLY A 339 12.09 -0.50 -14.67
CA GLY A 339 12.24 -1.23 -15.92
C GLY A 339 11.15 -2.29 -16.13
N LYS A 340 11.29 -3.02 -17.23
CA LYS A 340 10.45 -4.18 -17.53
C LYS A 340 10.62 -5.25 -16.44
N THR A 341 9.56 -5.94 -16.07
CA THR A 341 9.61 -7.11 -15.18
C THR A 341 10.68 -8.09 -15.67
N ALA A 342 11.65 -8.36 -14.81
CA ALA A 342 12.82 -9.17 -15.12
C ALA A 342 12.73 -10.57 -14.55
N VAL A 343 12.04 -10.74 -13.42
CA VAL A 343 11.88 -12.00 -12.70
C VAL A 343 10.44 -12.17 -12.25
N ILE A 344 9.91 -13.39 -12.39
CA ILE A 344 8.70 -13.86 -11.69
C ILE A 344 9.15 -14.92 -10.67
N GLN A 345 8.58 -14.85 -9.48
CA GLN A 345 8.88 -15.72 -8.35
C GLN A 345 7.60 -16.47 -7.97
N ILE A 346 7.68 -17.79 -7.81
CA ILE A 346 6.53 -18.64 -7.48
C ILE A 346 6.91 -19.64 -6.41
N CYS A 347 6.06 -19.83 -5.41
CA CYS A 347 6.16 -20.91 -4.42
C CYS A 347 4.76 -21.46 -4.15
N TYR A 348 4.50 -22.70 -4.55
CA TYR A 348 3.25 -23.41 -4.22
C TYR A 348 3.49 -24.50 -3.14
N ASP A 349 4.69 -25.05 -3.09
CA ASP A 349 5.20 -25.93 -2.05
C ASP A 349 6.36 -25.20 -1.34
N VAL A 350 6.32 -25.14 -0.01
CA VAL A 350 7.36 -24.53 0.83
C VAL A 350 8.75 -25.17 0.65
N LYS A 351 8.83 -26.36 0.03
CA LYS A 351 10.08 -27.05 -0.31
C LYS A 351 10.69 -26.58 -1.64
N GLU A 352 9.93 -25.93 -2.52
CA GLU A 352 10.38 -25.55 -3.86
C GLU A 352 9.97 -24.12 -4.25
N CYS A 353 10.96 -23.31 -4.60
CA CYS A 353 10.77 -21.97 -5.16
C CYS A 353 11.19 -21.94 -6.62
N TYR A 354 10.40 -21.26 -7.44
CA TYR A 354 10.59 -21.16 -8.88
C TYR A 354 10.90 -19.70 -9.23
N VAL A 355 12.11 -19.46 -9.75
CA VAL A 355 12.59 -18.13 -10.14
C VAL A 355 12.71 -18.09 -11.66
N VAL A 356 11.73 -17.49 -12.32
CA VAL A 356 11.62 -17.38 -13.77
C VAL A 356 12.28 -16.09 -14.25
N HIS A 357 13.39 -16.19 -14.96
CA HIS A 357 14.11 -15.03 -15.48
C HIS A 357 13.50 -14.50 -16.78
N MET A 358 12.42 -13.73 -16.66
CA MET A 358 11.66 -13.15 -17.77
C MET A 358 12.50 -12.34 -18.76
N SER A 359 13.58 -11.67 -18.34
CA SER A 359 14.50 -10.94 -19.24
C SER A 359 15.22 -11.84 -20.26
N LYS A 360 15.23 -13.16 -20.05
CA LYS A 360 15.84 -14.14 -20.96
C LYS A 360 14.83 -14.86 -21.83
N VAL A 361 13.55 -14.69 -21.53
CA VAL A 361 12.49 -15.32 -22.29
C VAL A 361 11.97 -14.34 -23.33
N GLN A 362 12.10 -14.68 -24.61
CA GLN A 362 11.71 -13.79 -25.72
C GLN A 362 10.21 -13.46 -25.72
N ARG A 363 9.38 -14.40 -25.26
CA ARG A 363 7.92 -14.28 -25.14
C ARG A 363 7.44 -15.12 -23.95
N VAL A 364 6.35 -14.73 -23.30
CA VAL A 364 5.78 -15.52 -22.19
C VAL A 364 5.39 -16.91 -22.70
N PRO A 365 5.87 -18.01 -22.08
CA PRO A 365 5.42 -19.36 -22.43
C PRO A 365 3.94 -19.57 -22.12
N ALA A 366 3.23 -20.29 -22.99
CA ALA A 366 1.82 -20.56 -22.81
C ALA A 366 1.54 -21.32 -21.51
N ALA A 367 2.40 -22.31 -21.18
CA ALA A 367 2.34 -23.10 -19.95
C ALA A 367 2.29 -22.22 -18.68
N LEU A 368 3.16 -21.20 -18.60
CA LEU A 368 3.17 -20.23 -17.50
C LEU A 368 1.86 -19.42 -17.45
N THR A 369 1.34 -19.00 -18.60
CA THR A 369 0.07 -18.27 -18.67
C THR A 369 -1.11 -19.14 -18.24
N ILE A 370 -1.11 -20.42 -18.62
CA ILE A 370 -2.11 -21.41 -18.21
C ILE A 370 -2.04 -21.63 -16.70
N PHE A 371 -0.82 -21.77 -16.16
CA PHE A 371 -0.59 -21.92 -14.72
C PHE A 371 -1.15 -20.75 -13.93
N LEU A 372 -0.80 -19.52 -14.29
CA LEU A 372 -1.32 -18.33 -13.60
C LEU A 372 -2.86 -18.22 -13.68
N LYS A 373 -3.48 -18.73 -14.74
CA LYS A 373 -4.94 -18.70 -14.94
C LYS A 373 -5.66 -19.93 -14.38
N ASN A 374 -4.92 -20.91 -13.88
CA ASN A 374 -5.46 -22.19 -13.44
C ASN A 374 -6.55 -21.95 -12.39
N GLU A 375 -7.70 -22.57 -12.58
CA GLU A 375 -8.85 -22.34 -11.70
C GLU A 375 -8.73 -23.03 -10.36
N HIS A 376 -7.81 -23.98 -10.21
CA HIS A 376 -7.57 -24.71 -8.96
C HIS A 376 -6.60 -24.01 -8.03
N ILE A 377 -5.95 -22.91 -8.46
CA ILE A 377 -5.02 -22.15 -7.61
C ILE A 377 -5.64 -20.85 -7.11
N VAL A 378 -5.12 -20.36 -5.97
CA VAL A 378 -5.32 -19.00 -5.48
C VAL A 378 -3.95 -18.34 -5.37
N LEU A 379 -3.75 -17.28 -6.14
CA LEU A 379 -2.48 -16.54 -6.15
C LEU A 379 -2.46 -15.57 -4.98
N HIS A 380 -1.36 -15.49 -4.23
CA HIS A 380 -1.29 -14.58 -3.10
C HIS A 380 0.08 -13.93 -2.95
N GLY A 381 0.10 -12.82 -2.24
CA GLY A 381 1.31 -12.04 -1.99
C GLY A 381 1.00 -10.69 -1.33
N VAL A 382 2.04 -9.91 -1.03
CA VAL A 382 1.88 -8.56 -0.50
C VAL A 382 1.78 -7.58 -1.67
N ASN A 383 0.66 -6.86 -1.80
CA ASN A 383 0.45 -5.88 -2.88
C ASN A 383 0.35 -6.47 -4.30
N ILE A 384 0.06 -7.76 -4.39
CA ILE A 384 0.04 -8.59 -5.60
C ILE A 384 -0.81 -8.01 -6.76
N LYS A 385 -1.88 -7.26 -6.46
CA LYS A 385 -2.71 -6.59 -7.47
C LYS A 385 -1.89 -5.62 -8.35
N ASN A 386 -0.97 -4.88 -7.73
CA ASN A 386 -0.12 -3.94 -8.46
C ASN A 386 0.91 -4.67 -9.31
N ASP A 387 1.36 -5.83 -8.86
CA ASP A 387 2.25 -6.69 -9.62
C ASP A 387 1.56 -7.17 -10.90
N PHE A 388 0.33 -7.70 -10.82
CA PHE A 388 -0.38 -8.10 -12.05
C PHE A 388 -0.69 -6.94 -13.01
N ARG A 389 -1.03 -5.75 -12.51
CA ARG A 389 -1.20 -4.54 -13.36
C ARG A 389 0.09 -4.20 -14.09
N LYS A 390 1.25 -4.32 -13.43
CA LYS A 390 2.56 -4.12 -14.05
C LYS A 390 2.91 -5.25 -15.02
N LEU A 391 2.60 -6.50 -14.67
CA LEU A 391 2.85 -7.66 -15.51
C LEU A 391 2.09 -7.55 -16.84
N GLU A 392 0.83 -7.13 -16.83
CA GLU A 392 0.06 -6.86 -18.06
C GLU A 392 0.69 -5.75 -18.89
N ARG A 393 1.09 -4.64 -18.26
CA ARG A 393 1.76 -3.54 -18.97
C ARG A 393 3.03 -4.01 -19.68
N ASP A 394 3.81 -4.85 -19.02
CA ASP A 394 5.10 -5.33 -19.51
C ASP A 394 4.95 -6.53 -20.48
N PHE A 395 3.88 -7.31 -20.33
CA PHE A 395 3.52 -8.47 -21.15
C PHE A 395 2.01 -8.49 -21.44
N PRO A 396 1.53 -7.75 -22.47
CA PRO A 396 0.10 -7.56 -22.74
C PRO A 396 -0.72 -8.82 -23.05
N CYS A 397 -0.07 -9.97 -23.27
CA CYS A 397 -0.71 -11.27 -23.39
C CYS A 397 -1.24 -11.83 -22.06
N ILE A 398 -0.71 -11.36 -20.93
CA ILE A 398 -1.22 -11.65 -19.59
C ILE A 398 -2.18 -10.53 -19.22
N LYS A 399 -3.46 -10.87 -19.02
CA LYS A 399 -4.50 -9.91 -18.61
C LYS A 399 -4.58 -9.86 -17.10
N ALA A 400 -4.48 -8.67 -16.52
CA ALA A 400 -4.40 -8.53 -15.08
C ALA A 400 -5.74 -8.80 -14.40
N ASP A 401 -6.86 -8.30 -14.94
CA ASP A 401 -8.14 -8.34 -14.24
C ASP A 401 -8.60 -9.77 -13.85
N PRO A 402 -8.54 -10.79 -14.73
CA PRO A 402 -8.89 -12.16 -14.34
C PRO A 402 -7.97 -12.79 -13.28
N LEU A 403 -6.72 -12.32 -13.17
CA LEU A 403 -5.78 -12.78 -12.15
C LEU A 403 -6.02 -12.05 -10.83
N ILE A 404 -6.30 -10.74 -10.88
CA ILE A 404 -6.58 -9.90 -9.72
C ILE A 404 -7.85 -10.35 -9.01
N GLU A 405 -8.89 -10.72 -9.75
CA GLU A 405 -10.16 -11.23 -9.18
C GLU A 405 -9.96 -12.51 -8.35
N LYS A 406 -8.90 -13.27 -8.62
CA LYS A 406 -8.60 -14.55 -7.95
C LYS A 406 -7.46 -14.44 -6.93
N CYS A 407 -6.85 -13.27 -6.77
CA CYS A 407 -5.69 -13.12 -5.91
C CYS A 407 -6.06 -12.70 -4.47
N VAL A 408 -5.24 -13.13 -3.51
CA VAL A 408 -5.36 -12.78 -2.09
C VAL A 408 -4.19 -11.87 -1.69
N ASP A 409 -4.50 -10.67 -1.23
CA ASP A 409 -3.49 -9.79 -0.64
C ASP A 409 -3.29 -10.15 0.83
N LEU A 410 -2.08 -10.61 1.19
CA LEU A 410 -1.77 -11.11 2.53
C LEU A 410 -1.99 -10.07 3.63
N ARG A 411 -1.89 -8.78 3.32
CA ARG A 411 -2.11 -7.70 4.30
C ARG A 411 -3.59 -7.59 4.65
N THR A 412 -4.43 -7.67 3.62
CA THR A 412 -5.90 -7.63 3.81
C THR A 412 -6.34 -8.91 4.48
N TYR A 413 -5.85 -10.06 4.00
CA TYR A 413 -6.23 -11.35 4.55
C TYR A 413 -5.88 -11.48 6.04
N TYR A 414 -4.67 -11.03 6.43
CA TYR A 414 -4.28 -10.98 7.84
C TYR A 414 -5.21 -10.07 8.65
N ASN A 415 -5.48 -8.87 8.15
CA ASN A 415 -6.35 -7.91 8.84
C ASN A 415 -7.76 -8.43 9.04
N ASP A 416 -8.32 -9.11 8.05
CA ASP A 416 -9.67 -9.68 8.11
C ASP A 416 -9.76 -10.82 9.13
N VAL A 417 -8.79 -11.75 9.12
CA VAL A 417 -8.80 -12.93 10.01
C VAL A 417 -8.46 -12.57 11.46
N PHE A 418 -7.56 -11.62 11.68
CA PHE A 418 -7.09 -11.21 13.01
C PHE A 418 -7.76 -9.94 13.53
N ASN A 419 -8.75 -9.39 12.82
CA ASN A 419 -9.43 -8.14 13.14
C ASN A 419 -8.44 -6.98 13.42
N SER A 420 -7.39 -6.90 12.60
CA SER A 420 -6.35 -5.88 12.64
C SER A 420 -6.60 -4.80 11.59
N SER A 421 -6.15 -3.57 11.84
CA SER A 421 -6.19 -2.46 10.88
C SER A 421 -4.79 -1.93 10.55
N GLU A 422 -3.76 -2.74 10.80
CA GLU A 422 -2.36 -2.33 10.67
C GLU A 422 -1.91 -2.26 9.20
N LYS A 423 -0.87 -1.45 8.97
CA LYS A 423 -0.18 -1.38 7.67
C LYS A 423 0.96 -2.39 7.64
N TRP A 424 0.77 -3.44 6.86
CA TRP A 424 1.73 -4.54 6.78
C TRP A 424 2.68 -4.46 5.57
N SER A 425 3.97 -4.64 5.83
CA SER A 425 4.95 -5.16 4.86
C SER A 425 5.13 -6.67 5.02
N LEU A 426 5.72 -7.35 4.03
CA LEU A 426 6.02 -8.78 4.14
C LEU A 426 6.89 -9.12 5.37
N GLN A 427 7.93 -8.33 5.66
CA GLN A 427 8.77 -8.52 6.85
C GLN A 427 8.04 -8.29 8.16
N THR A 428 7.14 -7.31 8.22
CA THR A 428 6.38 -7.06 9.45
C THR A 428 5.33 -8.16 9.67
N LEU A 429 4.74 -8.70 8.60
CA LEU A 429 3.91 -9.91 8.71
C LEU A 429 4.75 -11.10 9.16
N CYS A 430 5.90 -11.35 8.53
CA CYS A 430 6.84 -12.41 8.91
C CYS A 430 7.24 -12.32 10.39
N ALA A 431 7.58 -11.12 10.88
CA ALA A 431 7.90 -10.90 12.28
C ALA A 431 6.71 -11.20 13.19
N HIS A 432 5.50 -10.82 12.78
CA HIS A 432 4.31 -10.97 13.61
C HIS A 432 3.77 -12.40 13.61
N THR A 433 3.79 -13.09 12.48
CA THR A 433 3.26 -14.45 12.30
C THR A 433 4.31 -15.51 12.60
N LEU A 434 5.48 -15.44 11.96
CA LEU A 434 6.53 -16.47 12.02
C LEU A 434 7.57 -16.22 13.10
N LYS A 435 7.51 -15.07 13.79
CA LYS A 435 8.50 -14.63 14.80
C LYS A 435 9.93 -14.65 14.25
N ALA A 436 10.08 -14.29 12.99
CA ALA A 436 11.35 -14.27 12.27
C ALA A 436 11.52 -12.95 11.50
N ASN A 437 12.77 -12.54 11.30
CA ASN A 437 13.12 -11.42 10.44
C ASN A 437 13.50 -11.92 9.05
N MET A 438 13.44 -11.05 8.05
CA MET A 438 13.90 -11.35 6.69
C MET A 438 14.80 -10.24 6.16
N ASP A 439 15.73 -10.59 5.28
CA ASP A 439 16.68 -9.64 4.72
C ASP A 439 15.97 -8.68 3.74
N LYS A 440 15.98 -7.38 4.07
CA LYS A 440 15.49 -6.30 3.19
C LYS A 440 16.64 -5.56 2.50
N SER A 441 17.79 -6.21 2.31
CA SER A 441 18.98 -5.62 1.72
C SER A 441 18.66 -4.87 0.45
N ARG A 442 18.72 -3.54 0.56
CA ARG A 442 18.51 -2.62 -0.56
C ARG A 442 19.47 -2.93 -1.71
N ASN A 443 20.65 -3.44 -1.39
CA ASN A 443 21.66 -3.80 -2.37
C ASN A 443 21.20 -4.93 -3.31
N VAL A 444 20.39 -5.87 -2.81
CA VAL A 444 19.82 -6.95 -3.62
C VAL A 444 18.50 -6.51 -4.23
N ARG A 445 17.58 -5.95 -3.43
CA ARG A 445 16.26 -5.51 -3.90
C ARG A 445 16.33 -4.49 -5.03
N MET A 446 17.29 -3.56 -4.99
CA MET A 446 17.49 -2.55 -6.05
C MET A 446 18.63 -2.91 -7.02
N SER A 447 19.01 -4.19 -7.09
CA SER A 447 20.07 -4.66 -7.98
C SER A 447 19.60 -4.72 -9.45
N LYS A 448 20.54 -5.05 -10.34
CA LYS A 448 20.24 -5.29 -11.76
C LYS A 448 19.66 -6.71 -11.91
N TRP A 449 18.34 -6.80 -11.92
CA TRP A 449 17.58 -8.04 -12.10
C TRP A 449 17.49 -8.49 -13.56
N ASP A 450 17.73 -7.60 -14.52
CA ASP A 450 17.72 -7.88 -15.97
C ASP A 450 19.07 -8.37 -16.53
N TYR A 451 20.05 -8.63 -15.65
CA TYR A 451 21.39 -9.03 -16.03
C TYR A 451 21.47 -10.43 -16.67
N SER A 452 22.63 -10.83 -17.22
CA SER A 452 22.77 -12.11 -17.94
C SER A 452 22.48 -13.35 -17.08
N LYS A 453 22.85 -13.31 -15.80
CA LYS A 453 22.60 -14.38 -14.82
C LYS A 453 22.40 -13.75 -13.44
N LEU A 454 21.37 -14.20 -12.72
CA LEU A 454 21.16 -13.80 -11.32
C LEU A 454 22.25 -14.39 -10.43
N SER A 455 22.70 -13.60 -9.47
CA SER A 455 23.62 -14.04 -8.42
C SER A 455 22.92 -14.95 -7.41
N GLN A 456 23.68 -15.73 -6.65
CA GLN A 456 23.12 -16.57 -5.58
C GLN A 456 22.34 -15.74 -4.55
N LYS A 457 22.77 -14.51 -4.25
CA LYS A 457 22.07 -13.60 -3.33
C LYS A 457 20.72 -13.15 -3.89
N GLN A 458 20.63 -12.86 -5.19
CA GLN A 458 19.37 -12.52 -5.86
C GLN A 458 18.41 -13.71 -5.89
N LEU A 459 18.92 -14.90 -6.21
CA LEU A 459 18.12 -16.13 -6.22
C LEU A 459 17.55 -16.44 -4.84
N LEU A 460 18.39 -16.32 -3.80
CA LEU A 460 17.97 -16.56 -2.43
C LEU A 460 16.95 -15.51 -1.95
N TYR A 461 17.21 -14.23 -2.21
CA TYR A 461 16.27 -13.14 -1.90
C TYR A 461 14.89 -13.39 -2.54
N ALA A 462 14.87 -13.62 -3.86
CA ALA A 462 13.64 -13.89 -4.61
C ALA A 462 12.94 -15.19 -4.18
N SER A 463 13.67 -16.17 -3.65
CA SER A 463 13.03 -17.39 -3.13
C SER A 463 12.44 -17.16 -1.75
N ILE A 464 13.14 -16.41 -0.88
CA ILE A 464 12.68 -16.07 0.47
C ILE A 464 11.39 -15.25 0.43
N ASP A 465 11.25 -14.29 -0.49
CA ASP A 465 10.05 -13.43 -0.57
C ASP A 465 8.77 -14.27 -0.82
N VAL A 466 8.79 -15.20 -1.76
CA VAL A 466 7.63 -16.10 -2.00
C VAL A 466 7.52 -17.25 -0.99
N TYR A 467 8.62 -17.75 -0.45
CA TYR A 467 8.60 -18.75 0.63
C TYR A 467 7.94 -18.21 1.90
N VAL A 468 8.35 -17.01 2.34
CA VAL A 468 7.75 -16.31 3.48
C VAL A 468 6.30 -15.99 3.20
N GLY A 469 5.98 -15.52 1.98
CA GLY A 469 4.59 -15.31 1.55
C GLY A 469 3.74 -16.58 1.71
N GLN A 470 4.25 -17.72 1.25
CA GLN A 470 3.56 -19.02 1.37
C GLN A 470 3.34 -19.42 2.82
N LEU A 471 4.36 -19.31 3.68
CA LEU A 471 4.22 -19.60 5.11
C LEU A 471 3.18 -18.70 5.80
N ILE A 472 3.19 -17.40 5.49
CA ILE A 472 2.21 -16.45 6.05
C ILE A 472 0.80 -16.79 5.59
N TYR A 473 0.58 -17.14 4.32
CA TYR A 473 -0.73 -17.56 3.83
C TYR A 473 -1.24 -18.78 4.61
N LEU A 474 -0.41 -19.81 4.73
CA LEU A 474 -0.77 -21.04 5.43
C LEU A 474 -1.09 -20.78 6.90
N PHE A 475 -0.34 -19.88 7.55
CA PHE A 475 -0.60 -19.41 8.91
C PHE A 475 -1.96 -18.71 9.04
N ILE A 476 -2.27 -17.78 8.14
CA ILE A 476 -3.53 -17.03 8.22
C ILE A 476 -4.71 -17.98 7.96
N ASN A 477 -4.58 -18.85 6.95
CA ASN A 477 -5.61 -19.81 6.58
C ASN A 477 -5.88 -20.83 7.69
N SER A 478 -4.85 -21.29 8.43
CA SER A 478 -5.08 -22.17 9.58
C SER A 478 -5.88 -21.46 10.68
N LYS A 479 -5.54 -20.21 11.00
CA LYS A 479 -6.27 -19.41 12.00
C LYS A 479 -7.69 -19.05 11.56
N GLU A 480 -7.92 -18.79 10.29
CA GLU A 480 -9.27 -18.59 9.76
C GLU A 480 -10.15 -19.84 9.92
N LYS A 481 -9.58 -21.02 9.64
CA LYS A 481 -10.27 -22.31 9.81
C LYS A 481 -10.56 -22.62 11.28
N GLU A 482 -9.62 -22.33 12.19
CA GLU A 482 -9.83 -22.41 13.64
C GLU A 482 -10.99 -21.51 14.09
N ASN A 483 -11.00 -20.25 13.64
CA ASN A 483 -12.03 -19.26 14.01
C ASN A 483 -13.43 -19.59 13.45
N SER A 484 -13.51 -20.32 12.33
CA SER A 484 -14.76 -20.60 11.61
C SER A 484 -15.50 -21.85 12.08
N ASN A 485 -14.99 -22.58 13.08
CA ASN A 485 -15.59 -23.78 13.68
C ASN A 485 -16.11 -24.81 12.65
N LYS A 486 -15.25 -25.17 11.68
CA LYS A 486 -15.38 -26.40 10.89
C LYS A 486 -14.18 -27.30 11.18
N TYR A 487 -14.40 -28.30 12.03
CA TYR A 487 -13.52 -29.48 12.11
C TYR A 487 -13.59 -30.23 10.77
N THR A 488 -12.60 -30.03 9.91
CA THR A 488 -12.22 -30.96 8.84
C THR A 488 -10.72 -30.83 8.53
N GLY A 489 -9.91 -31.73 9.09
CA GLY A 489 -8.91 -32.48 8.32
C GLY A 489 -7.72 -31.79 7.64
N PHE A 490 -7.13 -30.73 8.21
CA PHE A 490 -5.78 -30.29 7.81
C PHE A 490 -5.01 -29.74 9.03
N PHE A 491 -4.92 -30.55 10.09
CA PHE A 491 -4.48 -30.10 11.43
C PHE A 491 -3.07 -30.56 11.84
N THR A 492 -2.32 -31.25 10.99
CA THR A 492 -1.04 -31.87 11.41
C THR A 492 0.19 -30.97 11.27
N VAL A 493 0.27 -30.12 10.24
CA VAL A 493 1.51 -29.33 9.99
C VAL A 493 1.66 -28.16 10.98
N TYR A 494 0.55 -27.56 11.41
CA TYR A 494 0.60 -26.33 12.20
C TYR A 494 0.84 -26.60 13.70
N GLU A 495 0.25 -27.65 14.28
CA GLU A 495 0.53 -28.05 15.67
C GLU A 495 1.99 -28.50 15.86
N GLU A 496 2.62 -29.05 14.83
CA GLU A 496 4.03 -29.46 14.86
C GLU A 496 4.98 -28.26 14.74
N LEU A 497 4.64 -27.27 13.91
CA LEU A 497 5.38 -25.99 13.80
C LEU A 497 5.24 -25.12 15.07
N GLU A 498 4.08 -25.12 15.71
CA GLU A 498 3.82 -24.37 16.96
C GLU A 498 4.56 -24.98 18.16
N LYS A 499 4.57 -26.33 18.27
CA LYS A 499 5.41 -27.06 19.26
C LYS A 499 6.91 -26.86 19.03
N SER A 500 7.34 -26.81 17.77
CA SER A 500 8.73 -26.55 17.38
C SER A 500 9.15 -25.08 17.60
N ALA A 501 8.25 -24.12 17.44
CA ALA A 501 8.54 -22.69 17.67
C ALA A 501 8.62 -22.32 19.16
N MET A 502 7.95 -23.07 20.04
CA MET A 502 8.06 -22.93 21.50
C MET A 502 9.28 -23.67 22.09
N SER A 503 9.80 -24.66 21.36
CA SER A 503 11.10 -25.28 21.57
C SER A 503 12.18 -24.35 21.00
N ASN A 504 13.26 -24.04 21.73
CA ASN A 504 14.30 -23.10 21.28
C ASN A 504 15.12 -23.56 20.04
N ASN A 505 14.65 -24.56 19.28
CA ASN A 505 15.34 -25.28 18.20
C ASN A 505 14.60 -25.31 16.85
N LEU A 506 14.00 -24.19 16.45
CA LEU A 506 13.33 -24.01 15.15
C LEU A 506 14.12 -24.52 13.92
N ASN A 507 15.47 -24.50 13.96
CA ASN A 507 16.30 -24.92 12.83
C ASN A 507 16.54 -26.43 12.73
N ASP A 508 16.49 -27.18 13.83
CA ASP A 508 16.76 -28.62 13.87
C ASP A 508 15.46 -29.43 13.79
N ASP A 509 14.38 -28.91 14.37
CA ASP A 509 13.05 -29.54 14.38
C ASP A 509 12.38 -29.50 12.99
N ILE A 510 12.59 -28.43 12.20
CA ILE A 510 12.18 -28.39 10.78
C ILE A 510 12.89 -29.48 9.96
N ASN A 511 14.15 -29.83 10.28
CA ASN A 511 14.92 -30.84 9.53
C ASN A 511 14.58 -32.28 9.94
N ALA A 512 14.15 -32.51 11.19
CA ALA A 512 13.74 -33.83 11.67
C ALA A 512 12.38 -34.26 11.08
N LEU A 513 11.45 -33.32 10.93
CA LEU A 513 10.15 -33.52 10.27
C LEU A 513 10.22 -33.71 8.74
N MET A 514 11.34 -33.33 8.11
CA MET A 514 11.55 -33.43 6.66
C MET A 514 12.17 -34.76 6.20
N ASN A 515 12.67 -35.59 7.12
CA ASN A 515 13.37 -36.85 6.82
C ASN A 515 12.63 -38.13 7.26
N SER A 516 11.39 -38.01 7.75
CA SER A 516 10.44 -39.11 8.02
C SER A 516 9.22 -38.96 7.11
#